data_AF-A0A3M9YRD0-F1
#
_entry.id   AF-A0A3M9YRD0-F1
#
_cell.length_a   1.000
_cell.length_b   1.000
_cell.length_c   1.000
_cell.angle_alpha   90.00
_cell.angle_beta   90.00
_cell.angle_gamma   90.00
#
_symmetry.space_group_name_H-M   'P 1'
#
loop_
_entity.id
_entity.type
_entity.pdbx_description
1 polymer ?
#
loop_
_entity_poly.entity_id
_entity_poly.type
_entity_poly.pdbx_seq_one_letter_code
_entity_poly.pdbx_strand_id
1 'polypeptide(L)' 'MVTQAQPIAAVRTHRFDKDAWGERDFGRLTFEGQTIVFKVDYYDTNLEFGSEDPADPSMMARTVTIMLVSEH' A
#
# COMPACT_ATOMS: atom_id res chain seq x y z
N MET A 1 -2.36 -12.16 20.18
CA MET A 1 -1.46 -11.06 19.75
C MET A 1 -1.16 -11.30 18.29
N VAL A 2 -1.63 -10.42 17.41
CA VAL A 2 -1.31 -10.51 15.97
C VAL A 2 0.15 -10.16 15.80
N THR A 3 0.91 -11.00 15.12
CA THR A 3 2.31 -10.69 14.80
C THR A 3 2.34 -9.75 13.60
N GLN A 4 3.20 -8.72 13.59
CA GLN A 4 3.26 -7.74 12.49
C GLN A 4 3.43 -8.36 11.08
N ALA A 5 3.95 -9.58 10.98
CA ALA A 5 4.12 -10.29 9.71
C ALA A 5 2.81 -10.61 8.97
N GLN A 6 1.71 -10.88 9.70
CA GLN A 6 0.45 -11.29 9.08
C GLN A 6 -0.29 -10.17 8.32
N PRO A 7 -0.46 -8.96 8.88
CA PRO A 7 -1.04 -7.84 8.12
C PRO A 7 -0.17 -7.41 6.94
N ILE A 8 1.16 -7.50 7.04
CA ILE A 8 2.07 -7.25 5.90
C ILE A 8 1.79 -8.23 4.76
N ALA A 9 1.63 -9.52 5.07
CA ALA A 9 1.30 -10.53 4.08
C ALA A 9 -0.06 -10.25 3.41
N ALA A 10 -1.07 -9.88 4.20
CA ALA A 10 -2.40 -9.53 3.68
C ALA A 10 -2.32 -8.35 2.69
N VAL A 11 -1.63 -7.26 3.07
CA VAL A 11 -1.42 -6.08 2.22
C VAL A 11 -0.68 -6.44 0.93
N ARG A 12 0.38 -7.26 0.99
CA ARG A 12 1.15 -7.70 -0.19
C ARG A 12 0.32 -8.45 -1.23
N THR A 13 -0.72 -9.16 -0.79
CA THR A 13 -1.59 -9.95 -1.66
C THR A 13 -2.86 -9.21 -2.09
N HIS A 14 -3.06 -7.98 -1.60
CA HIS A 14 -4.24 -7.19 -1.93
C HIS A 14 -4.28 -6.87 -3.43
N ARG A 15 -5.47 -6.97 -4.02
CA ARG A 15 -5.72 -6.61 -5.41
C ARG A 15 -6.74 -5.48 -5.46
N PHE A 16 -6.33 -4.37 -6.06
CA PHE A 16 -7.24 -3.28 -6.39
C PHE A 16 -8.30 -3.74 -7.39
N ASP A 17 -9.51 -3.23 -7.25
CA ASP A 17 -10.61 -3.53 -8.17
C ASP A 17 -10.20 -3.23 -9.62
N LYS A 18 -10.57 -4.09 -10.56
CA LYS A 18 -10.31 -3.92 -11.99
C LYS A 18 -10.85 -2.58 -12.50
N ASP A 19 -11.97 -2.10 -11.95
CA ASP A 19 -12.65 -0.87 -12.38
C ASP A 19 -12.33 0.34 -11.48
N ALA A 20 -11.29 0.26 -10.65
CA ALA A 20 -10.81 1.42 -9.89
C ALA A 20 -10.39 2.54 -10.86
N TRP A 21 -11.18 3.60 -10.92
CA TRP A 21 -10.86 4.82 -11.66
C TRP A 21 -9.81 5.61 -10.89
N GLY A 22 -8.68 5.93 -11.53
CA GLY A 22 -7.58 6.70 -10.93
C GLY A 22 -6.39 5.86 -10.48
N GLU A 23 -5.63 6.38 -9.51
CA GLU A 23 -4.41 5.75 -9.03
C GLU A 23 -4.70 4.57 -8.08
N ARG A 24 -3.93 3.50 -8.25
CA ARG A 24 -4.03 2.26 -7.46
C ARG A 24 -3.05 2.29 -6.29
N ASP A 25 -3.14 3.34 -5.51
CA ASP A 25 -2.17 3.68 -4.48
C ASP A 25 -2.76 3.63 -3.06
N PHE A 26 -4.08 3.54 -2.91
CA PHE A 26 -4.75 3.51 -1.61
C PHE A 26 -5.70 2.32 -1.45
N GLY A 27 -5.52 1.53 -0.39
CA GLY A 27 -6.32 0.34 -0.14
C GLY A 27 -6.82 0.22 1.29
N ARG A 28 -7.90 -0.56 1.45
CA ARG A 28 -8.52 -0.88 2.74
C ARG A 28 -8.86 -2.36 2.79
N LEU A 29 -8.60 -3.01 3.92
CA LEU A 29 -9.00 -4.38 4.17
C LEU A 29 -9.35 -4.60 5.65
N THR A 30 -10.20 -5.59 5.91
CA THR A 30 -10.50 -6.04 7.27
C THR A 30 -9.65 -7.27 7.57
N PHE A 31 -8.84 -7.21 8.63
CA PHE A 31 -8.01 -8.31 9.10
C PHE A 31 -8.28 -8.54 10.59
N GLU A 32 -8.69 -9.76 10.95
CA GLU A 32 -9.04 -10.12 12.34
C GLU A 32 -9.99 -9.13 13.04
N GLY A 33 -10.99 -8.64 12.31
CA GLY A 33 -11.98 -7.68 12.83
C GLY A 33 -11.47 -6.23 12.91
N GLN A 34 -10.21 -5.98 12.57
CA GLN A 34 -9.63 -4.64 12.53
C GLN A 34 -9.61 -4.10 11.10
N THR A 35 -9.89 -2.80 10.93
CA THR A 35 -9.71 -2.13 9.64
C THR A 35 -8.25 -1.72 9.50
N ILE A 36 -7.61 -2.22 8.44
CA ILE A 36 -6.29 -1.79 8.01
C ILE A 36 -6.46 -0.94 6.76
N VAL A 37 -5.80 0.21 6.75
CA VAL A 37 -5.67 1.08 5.58
C VAL A 37 -4.20 1.12 5.21
N PHE A 38 -3.91 1.14 3.91
CA PHE A 38 -2.54 1.28 3.45
C PHE A 38 -2.46 2.20 2.25
N LYS A 39 -1.29 2.82 2.10
CA LYS A 39 -0.93 3.63 0.95
C LYS A 39 0.35 3.11 0.32
N VAL A 40 0.41 3.10 -1.01
CA VAL A 40 1.58 2.79 -1.83
C VAL A 40 2.10 4.09 -2.39
N ASP A 41 3.31 4.50 -2.02
CA ASP A 41 3.92 5.71 -2.55
C ASP A 41 5.00 5.34 -3.57
N TYR A 42 5.14 6.16 -4.61
CA TYR A 42 6.04 5.95 -5.73
C TYR A 42 7.19 6.95 -5.68
N TYR A 43 8.38 6.45 -5.40
CA TYR A 43 9.60 7.26 -5.30
C TYR A 43 10.55 6.95 -6.47
N ASP A 44 11.48 7.86 -6.72
CA ASP A 44 12.68 7.54 -7.49
C ASP A 44 13.47 6.40 -6.83
N THR A 45 14.44 5.84 -7.56
CA THR A 45 15.24 4.71 -7.07
C THR A 45 16.10 5.02 -5.84
N ASN A 46 16.31 6.30 -5.53
CA ASN A 46 17.07 6.78 -4.38
C ASN A 46 16.17 7.05 -3.15
N LEU A 47 14.85 6.95 -3.28
CA LEU A 47 13.85 7.25 -2.27
C LEU A 47 13.85 8.73 -1.81
N GLU A 48 14.28 9.66 -2.66
CA GLU A 48 14.38 11.08 -2.31
C GLU A 48 13.16 11.88 -2.78
N PHE A 49 12.72 11.67 -4.02
CA PHE A 49 11.60 12.36 -4.63
C PHE A 49 10.59 11.38 -5.21
N GLY A 50 9.45 11.89 -5.69
CA GLY A 50 8.50 11.09 -6.45
C GLY A 50 9.09 10.62 -7.77
N SER A 51 8.76 9.40 -8.21
CA SER A 51 9.17 8.90 -9.53
C SER A 51 8.62 9.80 -10.64
N GLU A 52 9.44 10.14 -11.62
CA GLU A 52 9.00 10.88 -12.82
C GLU A 52 8.03 10.05 -13.68
N ASP A 53 8.22 8.73 -13.72
CA ASP A 53 7.31 7.78 -14.35
C ASP A 53 6.97 6.62 -13.39
N PRO A 54 5.83 6.69 -12.68
CA PRO A 54 5.37 5.63 -11.79
C PRO A 54 4.93 4.33 -12.52
N ALA A 55 4.77 4.38 -13.85
CA ALA A 55 4.42 3.22 -14.65
C ALA A 55 5.67 2.40 -15.06
N ASP A 56 6.86 3.01 -15.07
CA ASP A 56 8.12 2.33 -15.36
C ASP A 56 8.77 1.76 -14.07
N PRO A 57 8.75 0.43 -13.87
CA PRO A 57 9.33 -0.19 -12.69
C PRO A 57 10.87 -0.10 -12.64
N SER A 58 11.55 0.25 -13.74
CA SER A 58 13.01 0.39 -13.76
C SER A 58 13.49 1.72 -13.15
N MET A 59 12.60 2.72 -13.09
CA MET A 59 12.89 4.08 -12.61
C MET A 59 12.24 4.38 -11.26
N MET A 60 11.64 3.38 -10.61
CA MET A 60 10.76 3.59 -9.47
C MET A 60 10.97 2.58 -8.34
N ALA A 61 10.96 3.09 -7.11
CA ALA A 61 10.79 2.31 -5.90
C ALA A 61 9.37 2.50 -5.32
N ARG A 62 8.78 1.42 -4.78
CA ARG A 62 7.47 1.45 -4.12
C ARG A 62 7.64 1.28 -2.62
N THR A 63 7.10 2.21 -1.84
CA THR A 63 7.00 2.08 -0.38
C THR A 63 5.54 1.84 0.00
N VAL A 64 5.30 1.16 1.13
CA VAL A 64 3.95 0.90 1.62
C VAL A 64 3.83 1.35 3.06
N THR A 65 2.95 2.31 3.30
CA THR A 65 2.56 2.74 4.64
C THR A 65 1.34 1.94 5.08
N ILE A 66 1.44 1.22 6.20
CA ILE A 66 0.33 0.42 6.77
C ILE A 66 -0.15 1.09 8.05
N MET A 67 -1.44 1.41 8.11
CA MET A 67 -2.08 2.09 9.23
C MET A 67 -3.22 1.24 9.77
N LEU A 68 -3.29 1.13 11.09
CA LEU A 68 -4.42 0.54 11.79
C LEU A 68 -5.45 1.66 12.04
N VAL A 69 -6.68 1.47 11.55
CA VAL A 69 -7.77 2.39 11.88
C VAL A 69 -8.36 1.94 13.20
N SER A 70 -8.12 2.75 14.25
CA SER A 70 -8.88 2.66 15.50
C SER A 70 -10.08 3.58 15.40
N GLU A 71 -11.26 3.08 15.76
CA GLU A 71 -12.38 3.95 16.10
C GLU A 71 -12.03 4.66 17.44
N HIS A 72 -12.38 5.94 17.57
CA HIS A 72 -12.29 6.71 18.81
C HIS A 72 -13.68 7.25 19.16
#